data_AF-A0AAX3S293-F1
#
_entry.id   AF-A0AAX3S293-F1
#
_cell.length_a   1.000
_cell.length_b   1.000
_cell.length_c   1.000
_cell.angle_alpha   90.00
_cell.angle_beta   90.00
_cell.angle_gamma   90.00
#
_symmetry.space_group_name_H-M   'P 1'
#
loop_
_entity.id
_entity.type
_entity.pdbx_description
1 polymer ?
#
loop_
_entity_poly.entity_id
_entity_poly.type
_entity_poly.pdbx_seq_one_letter_code
_entity_poly.pdbx_strand_id
1 'polypeptide(L)'
;MEYQFFQDITGEISAKFSMDHEAIGHWLNEEVKGDLSLLDEIEANYALIKGSEKQWELIGHEYTLLLDDEEVMIRANQLAFETEGLEEGMSYYDNESVAFCGIDDFISMLNEYRRFVLENKVK
;
A
#
# COMPACT_ATOMS: atom_id res chain seq x y z
N MET A 1 -1.13 5.85 11.66
CA MET A 1 -1.82 4.74 10.98
C MET A 1 -2.08 3.60 11.97
N GLU A 2 -3.28 3.02 12.00
CA GLU A 2 -3.62 1.86 12.86
C GLU A 2 -3.90 0.62 12.00
N TYR A 3 -3.31 -0.52 12.35
CA TYR A 3 -3.43 -1.76 11.59
C TYR A 3 -3.29 -3.02 12.44
N GLN A 4 -3.73 -4.14 11.87
CA GLN A 4 -3.54 -5.47 12.41
C GLN A 4 -3.20 -6.46 11.29
N PHE A 5 -2.17 -7.27 11.51
CA PHE A 5 -1.85 -8.43 10.69
C PHE A 5 -2.40 -9.69 11.35
N PHE A 6 -2.93 -10.61 10.55
CA PHE A 6 -3.45 -11.87 11.03
C PHE A 6 -3.18 -12.99 10.02
N GLN A 7 -3.08 -14.20 10.55
CA GLN A 7 -2.99 -15.43 9.77
C GLN A 7 -4.28 -16.22 9.99
N ASP A 8 -4.89 -16.67 8.90
CA ASP A 8 -6.09 -17.48 8.97
C ASP A 8 -5.77 -18.98 9.21
N ILE A 9 -6.81 -19.81 9.28
CA ILE A 9 -6.66 -21.26 9.48
C ILE A 9 -5.98 -21.99 8.32
N THR A 10 -5.94 -21.37 7.13
CA THR A 10 -5.30 -21.93 5.93
C THR A 10 -3.81 -21.55 5.85
N GLY A 11 -3.37 -20.62 6.72
CA GLY A 11 -2.02 -20.09 6.74
C GLY A 11 -1.86 -18.81 5.92
N GLU A 12 -2.94 -18.30 5.31
CA GLU A 12 -2.96 -17.06 4.55
C GLU A 12 -2.80 -15.87 5.48
N ILE A 13 -1.90 -14.96 5.12
CA ILE A 13 -1.61 -13.74 5.88
C ILE A 13 -2.31 -12.56 5.22
N SER A 14 -3.05 -11.80 6.02
CA SER A 14 -3.73 -10.60 5.58
C SER A 14 -3.61 -9.48 6.61
N ALA A 15 -3.95 -8.28 6.17
CA ALA A 15 -3.86 -7.05 6.92
C ALA A 15 -5.19 -6.30 6.92
N LYS A 16 -5.50 -5.61 8.02
CA LYS A 16 -6.64 -4.71 8.13
C LYS A 16 -6.21 -3.37 8.71
N PHE A 17 -6.71 -2.29 8.12
CA PHE A 17 -6.42 -0.91 8.50
C PHE A 17 -7.74 -0.19 8.83
N SER A 18 -7.64 0.96 9.50
CA SER A 18 -8.79 1.80 9.86
C SER A 18 -8.46 3.28 9.72
N MET A 19 -9.49 4.14 9.80
CA MET A 19 -9.37 5.61 9.79
C MET A 19 -8.69 6.13 8.52
N ASP A 20 -9.28 5.85 7.36
CA ASP A 20 -8.87 6.39 6.05
C ASP A 20 -7.57 5.75 5.49
N HIS A 21 -7.21 4.57 5.98
CA HIS A 21 -6.03 3.80 5.54
C HIS A 21 -6.41 2.42 4.98
N GLU A 22 -7.69 2.14 4.79
CA GLU A 22 -8.23 0.85 4.34
C GLU A 22 -7.60 0.41 3.01
N ALA A 23 -7.39 1.34 2.07
CA ALA A 23 -6.73 1.05 0.80
C ALA A 23 -5.31 0.47 0.96
N ILE A 24 -4.56 0.82 2.01
CA ILE A 24 -3.23 0.23 2.30
C ILE A 24 -3.36 -1.25 2.64
N GLY A 25 -4.39 -1.60 3.43
CA GLY A 25 -4.69 -2.99 3.76
C GLY A 25 -5.07 -3.80 2.53
N HIS A 26 -5.93 -3.25 1.67
CA HIS A 26 -6.31 -3.88 0.41
C HIS A 26 -5.09 -4.07 -0.51
N TRP A 27 -4.23 -3.06 -0.65
CA TRP A 27 -2.99 -3.17 -1.43
C TRP A 27 -2.05 -4.27 -0.90
N LEU A 28 -1.84 -4.38 0.41
CA LEU A 28 -1.07 -5.48 0.99
C LEU A 28 -1.68 -6.85 0.66
N ASN A 29 -3.00 -6.96 0.78
CA ASN A 29 -3.73 -8.21 0.59
C ASN A 29 -3.84 -8.60 -0.88
N GLU A 30 -3.84 -7.65 -1.83
CA GLU A 30 -4.03 -7.92 -3.25
C GLU A 30 -2.74 -7.93 -4.06
N GLU A 31 -1.81 -7.03 -3.77
CA GLU A 31 -0.57 -6.87 -4.54
C GLU A 31 0.61 -7.57 -3.87
N VAL A 32 0.79 -7.39 -2.56
CA VAL A 32 1.96 -7.94 -1.85
C VAL A 32 1.79 -9.43 -1.57
N LYS A 33 0.66 -9.88 -1.03
CA LYS A 33 0.34 -11.31 -0.82
C LYS A 33 1.48 -12.15 -0.19
N GLY A 34 2.25 -11.57 0.73
CA GLY A 34 3.40 -12.21 1.39
C GLY A 34 4.67 -12.36 0.53
N ASP A 35 4.72 -11.74 -0.64
CA ASP A 35 5.92 -11.60 -1.47
C ASP A 35 6.82 -10.50 -0.91
N LEU A 36 7.86 -10.92 -0.18
CA LEU A 36 8.82 -10.01 0.43
C LEU A 36 9.77 -9.36 -0.59
N SER A 37 9.85 -9.88 -1.82
CA SER A 37 10.69 -9.26 -2.85
C SER A 37 10.12 -7.93 -3.32
N LEU A 38 8.79 -7.76 -3.27
CA LEU A 38 8.13 -6.49 -3.57
C LEU A 38 8.47 -5.42 -2.53
N LEU A 39 8.59 -5.82 -1.26
CA LEU A 39 9.02 -4.93 -0.18
C LEU A 39 10.48 -4.50 -0.37
N ASP A 40 11.35 -5.43 -0.78
CA ASP A 40 12.75 -5.11 -1.11
C ASP A 40 12.84 -4.12 -2.28
N GLU A 41 11.98 -4.27 -3.30
CA GLU A 41 11.91 -3.34 -4.43
C GLU A 41 11.48 -1.93 -3.99
N ILE A 42 10.46 -1.83 -3.14
CA ILE A 42 9.96 -0.54 -2.62
C ILE A 42 11.06 0.17 -1.82
N GLU A 43 11.70 -0.54 -0.89
CA GLU A 43 12.79 0.02 -0.07
C GLU A 43 13.98 0.47 -0.94
N ALA A 44 14.35 -0.33 -1.95
CA ALA A 44 15.44 0.00 -2.86
C ALA A 44 15.12 1.23 -3.72
N ASN A 45 13.91 1.34 -4.26
CA ASN A 45 13.52 2.49 -5.07
C ASN A 45 13.35 3.75 -4.22
N TYR A 46 12.80 3.64 -3.01
CA TYR A 46 12.74 4.77 -2.07
C TYR A 46 14.14 5.30 -1.77
N ALA A 47 15.11 4.42 -1.51
CA ALA A 47 16.50 4.82 -1.26
C ALA A 47 17.14 5.59 -2.44
N LEU A 48 16.70 5.35 -3.69
CA LEU A 48 17.19 6.06 -4.87
C LEU A 48 16.59 7.47 -5.02
N ILE A 49 15.39 7.71 -4.51
CA ILE A 49 14.70 9.00 -4.61
C ILE A 49 14.78 9.84 -3.33
N LYS A 50 15.18 9.23 -2.21
CA LYS A 50 15.26 9.89 -0.90
C LYS A 50 16.07 11.19 -0.95
N GLY A 51 15.53 12.26 -0.36
CA GLY A 51 16.12 13.60 -0.37
C GLY A 51 16.04 14.32 -1.73
N SER A 52 15.21 13.85 -2.65
CA SER A 52 14.99 14.48 -3.96
C SER A 52 13.51 14.75 -4.21
N GLU A 53 13.21 15.62 -5.18
CA GLU A 53 11.84 15.93 -5.62
C GLU A 53 11.25 14.87 -6.58
N LYS A 54 11.89 13.70 -6.68
CA LYS A 54 11.44 12.63 -7.57
C LYS A 54 10.34 11.82 -6.89
N GLN A 55 9.42 11.35 -7.71
CA GLN A 55 8.41 10.36 -7.35
C GLN A 55 8.75 9.02 -7.98
N TRP A 56 8.36 7.95 -7.30
CA TRP A 56 8.37 6.60 -7.83
C TRP A 56 6.97 5.99 -7.74
N GLU A 57 6.61 5.21 -8.76
CA GLU A 57 5.29 4.59 -8.89
C GLU A 57 5.47 3.10 -9.17
N LEU A 58 4.66 2.29 -8.49
CA LEU A 58 4.50 0.86 -8.71
C LEU A 58 3.03 0.58 -9.04
N ILE A 59 2.78 0.29 -10.31
CA ILE A 59 1.45 -0.02 -10.83
C ILE A 59 1.19 -1.51 -10.62
N GLY A 60 0.29 -1.83 -9.68
CA GLY A 60 -0.20 -3.19 -9.43
C GLY A 60 -1.41 -3.54 -10.29
N HIS A 61 -2.08 -4.64 -9.96
CA HIS A 61 -3.26 -5.12 -10.67
C HIS A 61 -4.53 -4.33 -10.28
N GLU A 62 -4.86 -4.32 -8.99
CA GLU A 62 -6.00 -3.58 -8.43
C GLU A 62 -5.59 -2.24 -7.83
N TYR A 63 -4.37 -2.11 -7.30
CA TYR A 63 -3.90 -0.90 -6.63
C TYR A 63 -2.54 -0.42 -7.17
N THR A 64 -2.36 0.90 -7.20
CA THR A 64 -1.08 1.57 -7.49
C THR A 64 -0.52 2.19 -6.20
N LEU A 65 0.77 2.00 -5.97
CA LEU A 65 1.57 2.68 -4.96
C LEU A 65 2.35 3.83 -5.60
N LEU A 66 2.18 5.05 -5.10
CA LEU A 66 3.08 6.17 -5.34
C LEU A 66 3.79 6.55 -4.05
N LEU A 67 5.06 6.95 -4.16
CA LEU A 67 5.80 7.53 -3.06
C LEU A 67 6.76 8.64 -3.52
N ASP A 68 6.97 9.61 -2.63
CA ASP A 68 8.08 10.56 -2.67
C ASP A 68 8.83 10.57 -1.33
N ASP A 69 9.59 11.64 -1.06
CA ASP A 69 10.39 11.77 0.16
C ASP A 69 9.57 12.07 1.42
N GLU A 70 8.29 12.42 1.27
CA GLU A 70 7.43 12.83 2.39
C GLU A 70 6.22 11.90 2.56
N GLU A 71 5.55 11.56 1.47
CA GLU A 71 4.24 10.90 1.49
C GLU A 71 4.18 9.65 0.60
N VAL A 72 3.29 8.74 0.99
CA VAL A 72 2.87 7.56 0.23
C VAL A 72 1.39 7.68 -0.09
N MET A 73 1.02 7.39 -1.33
CA MET A 73 -0.36 7.26 -1.77
C MET A 73 -0.60 5.84 -2.30
N ILE A 74 -1.65 5.20 -1.80
CA ILE A 74 -2.24 3.99 -2.38
C ILE A 74 -3.55 4.38 -3.04
N ARG A 75 -3.76 4.00 -4.31
CA ARG A 75 -5.02 4.23 -5.02
C ARG A 75 -5.50 2.98 -5.76
N ALA A 76 -6.80 2.74 -5.78
CA ALA A 76 -7.41 1.72 -6.62
C ALA A 76 -7.31 2.11 -8.10
N ASN A 77 -6.94 1.17 -8.96
CA ASN A 77 -6.76 1.37 -10.40
C ASN A 77 -8.08 1.61 -11.13
N GLN A 78 -9.19 1.07 -10.61
CA GLN A 78 -10.52 1.30 -11.19
C GLN A 78 -10.95 2.78 -11.14
N LEU A 79 -10.38 3.58 -10.23
CA LEU A 79 -10.57 5.04 -10.22
C LEU A 79 -9.90 5.76 -11.41
N ALA A 80 -8.96 5.12 -12.12
CA ALA A 80 -8.25 5.72 -13.25
C ALA A 80 -9.09 5.78 -14.55
N PHE A 81 -10.28 5.15 -14.58
CA PHE A 81 -11.09 5.01 -15.80
C PHE A 81 -12.26 6.00 -15.92
N GLU A 82 -12.52 6.86 -14.93
CA GLU A 82 -13.66 7.79 -14.95
C GLU A 82 -13.29 9.27 -15.19
N THR A 83 -12.10 9.56 -15.74
CA THR A 83 -11.72 10.96 -16.07
C THR A 83 -12.22 11.43 -17.44
N GLU A 84 -12.68 10.53 -18.32
CA GLU A 84 -13.27 10.90 -19.61
C GLU A 84 -14.79 11.15 -19.48
N GLY A 85 -15.20 12.12 -18.66
CA GLY A 85 -16.55 12.70 -18.77
C GLY A 85 -17.33 13.02 -17.49
N LEU A 86 -16.74 13.07 -16.30
CA LEU A 86 -17.46 13.40 -15.07
C LEU A 86 -17.36 14.88 -14.68
N GLU A 87 -18.51 15.45 -14.32
CA GLU A 87 -18.72 16.83 -13.89
C GLU A 87 -17.89 17.19 -12.63
N GLU A 88 -17.41 18.44 -12.58
CA GLU A 88 -16.73 19.03 -11.43
C GLU A 88 -17.62 18.98 -10.16
N GLY A 89 -17.46 17.95 -9.33
CA GLY A 89 -18.14 17.91 -8.02
C GLY A 89 -18.40 16.54 -7.39
N MET A 90 -18.17 15.41 -8.07
CA MET A 90 -18.31 14.08 -7.45
C MET A 90 -16.95 13.50 -7.09
N SER A 91 -16.56 13.71 -5.84
CA SER A 91 -15.37 13.13 -5.24
C SER A 91 -15.67 11.70 -4.76
N TYR A 92 -15.39 10.69 -5.60
CA TYR A 92 -15.48 9.25 -5.26
C TYR A 92 -14.32 8.77 -4.35
N TYR A 93 -13.86 9.60 -3.40
CA TYR A 93 -12.89 9.16 -2.40
C TYR A 93 -13.63 8.38 -1.31
N ASP A 94 -13.92 7.12 -1.60
CA ASP A 94 -14.14 6.15 -0.54
C ASP A 94 -12.78 5.77 0.05
N ASN A 95 -12.72 5.57 1.37
CA ASN A 95 -11.51 5.24 2.11
C ASN A 95 -10.90 3.89 1.68
N GLU A 96 -11.71 3.04 1.04
CA GLU A 96 -11.27 1.79 0.41
C GLU A 96 -10.55 2.01 -0.93
N SER A 97 -10.71 3.18 -1.55
CA SER A 97 -10.22 3.48 -2.90
C SER A 97 -8.95 4.33 -2.93
N VAL A 98 -8.70 5.14 -1.89
CA VAL A 98 -7.46 5.91 -1.76
C VAL A 98 -7.05 6.04 -0.30
N ALA A 99 -5.75 5.99 -0.03
CA ALA A 99 -5.17 6.27 1.28
C ALA A 99 -3.85 7.00 1.14
N PHE A 100 -3.55 7.85 2.12
CA PHE A 100 -2.30 8.59 2.24
C PHE A 100 -1.67 8.32 3.60
N CYS A 101 -0.34 8.20 3.65
CA CYS A 101 0.39 8.19 4.90
C CYS A 101 1.81 8.72 4.73
N GLY A 102 2.44 9.14 5.83
CA GLY A 102 3.84 9.55 5.80
C GLY A 102 4.78 8.38 5.46
N ILE A 103 5.86 8.66 4.73
CA ILE A 103 6.81 7.64 4.28
C ILE A 103 7.44 6.86 5.45
N ASP A 104 7.74 7.51 6.56
CA ASP A 104 8.32 6.87 7.75
C ASP A 104 7.34 5.86 8.39
N ASP A 105 6.05 6.21 8.46
CA ASP A 105 5.00 5.31 8.97
C ASP A 105 4.81 4.12 8.02
N PHE A 106 4.83 4.35 6.71
CA PHE A 106 4.70 3.31 5.71
C PHE A 106 5.87 2.30 5.77
N ILE A 107 7.10 2.78 5.80
CA ILE A 107 8.30 1.93 5.89
C ILE A 107 8.33 1.17 7.22
N SER A 108 7.91 1.80 8.33
CA SER A 108 7.79 1.12 9.61
C SER A 108 6.77 -0.04 9.54
N MET A 109 5.60 0.21 8.93
CA MET A 109 4.58 -0.80 8.72
C MET A 109 5.06 -1.95 7.81
N LEU A 110 5.75 -1.68 6.70
CA LEU A 110 6.30 -2.72 5.82
C LEU A 110 7.29 -3.63 6.57
N ASN A 111 8.12 -3.06 7.44
CA ASN A 111 9.05 -3.82 8.27
C ASN A 111 8.32 -4.74 9.27
N GLU A 112 7.25 -4.24 9.88
CA GLU A 112 6.41 -5.05 10.78
C GLU A 112 5.68 -6.17 10.01
N TYR A 113 5.15 -5.88 8.82
CA TYR A 113 4.53 -6.88 7.94
C TYR A 113 5.54 -7.96 7.55
N ARG A 114 6.74 -7.57 7.10
CA ARG A 114 7.84 -8.50 6.79
C ARG A 114 8.12 -9.44 7.95
N ARG A 115 8.25 -8.88 9.15
CA ARG A 115 8.49 -9.67 10.36
C ARG A 115 7.35 -10.65 10.63
N PHE A 116 6.10 -10.20 10.54
CA PHE A 116 4.93 -11.04 10.73
C PHE A 116 4.90 -12.20 9.73
N VAL A 117 5.20 -11.95 8.45
CA VAL A 117 5.28 -12.98 7.40
C VAL A 117 6.38 -14.00 7.72
N LEU A 118 7.56 -13.56 8.16
CA LEU A 118 8.67 -14.47 8.48
C LEU A 118 8.40 -15.31 9.74
N GLU A 119 7.73 -14.75 10.74
CA GLU A 119 7.37 -15.46 11.98
C GLU A 119 6.25 -16.50 11.76
N ASN A 120 5.37 -16.29 10.77
CA ASN A 120 4.18 -17.11 10.53
C ASN A 120 4.21 -17.93 9.23
N LYS A 121 5.25 -17.85 8.41
CA LYS A 121 5.44 -18.79 7.28
C LYS A 121 5.63 -20.21 7.83
N VAL A 122 4.63 -21.05 7.62
CA VAL A 122 4.70 -22.48 7.92
C VAL A 122 5.85 -23.09 7.10
N LYS A 123 6.79 -23.76 7.78
CA LYS A 123 7.87 -24.52 7.14
C LYS A 123 7.37 -25.77 6.44
#